data_AF-A0AB32TZ36-F1
#
_entry.id   AF-A0AB32TZ36-F1
#
_cell.length_a   1.000
_cell.length_b   1.000
_cell.length_c   1.000
_cell.angle_alpha   90.00
_cell.angle_beta   90.00
_cell.angle_gamma   90.00
#
_symmetry.space_group_name_H-M   'P 1'
#
loop_
_entity.id
_entity.type
_entity.pdbx_description
1 polymer ?
#
loop_
_entity_poly.entity_id
_entity_poly.type
_entity_poly.pdbx_seq_one_letter_code
_entity_poly.pdbx_strand_id
1 'polypeptide(L)'
;MLSLSCLKEEGQMLKMSSPTYTCPVANMEFKLETERTCVSCGLQKTFTEDANYISLVLGQNASVSDSLQQYMSPSSVDCMCCNCNGTKASVTQRFYSFPRVLVLLVSRFDMLSDCKLRNRLRITEELTLSSVKGEIREQPESDNQRPASCQSFLKRILKTKTKVAPQIPNDKAESKQIMTD
;
A
#
# COMPACT_ATOMS: atom_id res chain seq x y z
N MET A 1 3.85 -4.78 -18.59
CA MET A 1 2.68 -5.26 -17.83
C MET A 1 1.56 -4.27 -18.12
N LEU A 2 0.56 -4.66 -18.92
CA LEU A 2 -0.60 -3.79 -19.19
C LEU A 2 -1.28 -3.50 -17.85
N SER A 3 -1.49 -2.23 -17.53
CA SER A 3 -2.25 -1.87 -16.33
C SER A 3 -3.69 -2.32 -16.50
N LEU A 4 -4.35 -2.71 -15.41
CA LEU A 4 -5.78 -3.01 -15.42
C LEU A 4 -6.63 -1.83 -15.93
N SER A 5 -6.11 -0.59 -15.88
CA SER A 5 -6.76 0.58 -16.51
C SER A 5 -6.81 0.47 -18.03
N CYS A 6 -5.75 -0.02 -18.68
CA CYS A 6 -5.72 -0.19 -20.14
C CYS A 6 -6.71 -1.27 -20.58
N LEU A 7 -6.78 -2.40 -19.85
CA LEU A 7 -7.79 -3.44 -20.10
C LEU A 7 -9.22 -2.94 -19.88
N LYS A 8 -9.42 -2.01 -18.93
CA LYS A 8 -10.72 -1.37 -18.71
C LYS A 8 -11.12 -0.50 -19.89
N GLU A 9 -10.20 0.31 -20.41
CA GLU A 9 -10.42 1.15 -21.59
C GLU A 9 -10.75 0.31 -22.82
N GLU A 10 -9.99 -0.76 -23.08
CA GLU A 10 -10.29 -1.72 -24.15
C GLU A 10 -11.66 -2.38 -23.97
N GLY A 11 -11.98 -2.81 -22.74
CA GLY A 11 -13.27 -3.39 -22.42
C GLY A 11 -14.43 -2.40 -22.60
N GLN A 12 -14.21 -1.10 -22.35
CA GLN A 12 -15.20 -0.06 -22.60
C GLN A 12 -15.43 0.11 -24.11
N MET A 13 -14.37 0.10 -24.93
CA MET A 13 -14.51 0.14 -26.39
C MET A 13 -15.30 -1.06 -26.93
N LEU A 14 -15.03 -2.26 -26.42
CA LEU A 14 -15.78 -3.47 -26.79
C LEU A 14 -17.26 -3.41 -26.36
N LYS A 15 -17.55 -2.78 -25.21
CA LYS A 15 -18.92 -2.57 -24.76
C LYS A 15 -19.72 -1.64 -25.69
N MET A 16 -19.06 -0.72 -26.38
CA MET A 16 -19.70 0.16 -27.36
C MET A 16 -20.10 -0.59 -28.64
N SER A 17 -19.33 -1.60 -29.06
CA SER A 17 -19.64 -2.41 -30.25
C SER A 17 -20.51 -3.64 -29.92
N SER A 18 -20.47 -4.12 -28.68
CA SER A 18 -21.27 -5.24 -28.18
C SER A 18 -21.84 -4.91 -26.80
N PRO A 19 -23.08 -4.40 -26.71
CA PRO A 19 -23.68 -3.98 -25.44
C PRO A 19 -23.80 -5.10 -24.38
N THR A 20 -23.78 -6.37 -24.81
CA THR A 20 -23.79 -7.55 -23.93
C THR A 20 -22.42 -7.88 -23.35
N TYR A 21 -21.35 -7.27 -23.85
CA TYR A 21 -20.00 -7.47 -23.33
C TYR A 21 -19.88 -6.94 -21.89
N THR A 22 -19.44 -7.82 -21.00
CA THR A 22 -19.10 -7.47 -19.62
C THR A 22 -17.59 -7.45 -19.49
N CYS A 23 -17.02 -6.26 -19.25
CA CYS A 23 -15.58 -6.11 -19.05
C CYS A 23 -15.12 -6.95 -17.85
N PRO A 24 -14.21 -7.93 -18.03
CA PRO A 24 -13.77 -8.79 -16.94
C PRO A 24 -13.13 -8.02 -15.77
N VAL A 25 -12.53 -6.86 -16.05
CA VAL A 25 -11.94 -5.97 -15.04
C VAL A 25 -12.96 -5.57 -13.98
N ALA A 26 -14.25 -5.44 -14.33
CA ALA A 26 -15.32 -5.10 -13.39
C ALA A 26 -15.43 -6.09 -12.22
N ASN A 27 -15.01 -7.35 -12.39
CA ASN A 27 -15.00 -8.33 -11.30
C ASN A 27 -13.87 -8.09 -10.28
N MET A 28 -12.84 -7.34 -10.65
CA MET A 28 -11.67 -7.03 -9.82
C MET A 28 -11.77 -5.65 -9.16
N GLU A 29 -12.75 -4.84 -9.55
CA GLU A 29 -12.91 -3.47 -9.05
C GLU A 29 -13.51 -3.45 -7.63
N PHE A 30 -12.94 -2.60 -6.80
CA PHE A 30 -13.44 -2.31 -5.46
C PHE A 30 -13.09 -0.88 -5.04
N LYS A 31 -13.69 -0.41 -3.96
CA LYS A 31 -13.40 0.87 -3.35
C LYS A 31 -12.64 0.67 -2.06
N LEU A 32 -11.57 1.43 -1.90
CA LEU A 32 -10.78 1.47 -0.68
C LEU A 32 -11.02 2.80 0.01
N GLU A 33 -11.45 2.76 1.26
CA GLU A 33 -11.52 3.95 2.11
C GLU A 33 -10.16 4.13 2.78
N THR A 34 -9.65 5.36 2.72
CA THR A 34 -8.44 5.75 3.40
C THR A 34 -8.74 6.89 4.36
N GLU A 35 -8.35 6.66 5.61
CA GLU A 35 -8.46 7.62 6.70
C GLU A 35 -7.06 8.18 7.00
N ARG A 36 -6.92 9.50 6.93
CA ARG A 36 -5.68 10.22 7.22
C ARG A 36 -5.88 11.12 8.42
N THR A 37 -5.08 10.91 9.46
CA THR A 37 -5.14 11.67 10.72
C THR A 37 -3.82 12.40 10.94
N CYS A 38 -3.86 13.71 11.07
CA CYS A 38 -2.67 14.50 11.39
C CYS A 38 -2.13 14.11 12.78
N VAL A 39 -0.83 13.81 12.87
CA VAL A 39 -0.20 13.44 14.16
C VAL A 39 -0.14 14.62 15.12
N SER A 40 0.00 15.84 14.61
CA SER A 40 0.18 17.04 15.43
C SER A 40 -1.11 17.60 16.03
N CYS A 41 -2.21 17.60 15.27
CA CYS A 41 -3.49 18.20 15.73
C CYS A 41 -4.68 17.25 15.72
N GLY A 42 -4.53 16.00 15.29
CA GLY A 42 -5.62 15.03 15.24
C GLY A 42 -6.64 15.26 14.12
N LEU A 43 -6.50 16.30 13.29
CA LEU A 43 -7.42 16.53 12.16
C LEU A 43 -7.47 15.28 11.27
N GLN A 44 -8.67 14.74 11.11
CA GLN A 44 -8.95 13.56 10.31
C GLN A 44 -9.60 13.95 8.98
N LYS A 45 -9.17 13.29 7.89
CA LYS A 45 -9.82 13.34 6.59
C LYS A 45 -9.99 11.92 6.06
N THR A 46 -11.17 11.61 5.56
CA THR A 46 -11.47 10.33 4.91
C THR A 46 -11.69 10.55 3.42
N PHE A 47 -11.20 9.63 2.60
CA PHE A 47 -11.38 9.65 1.15
C PHE A 47 -11.50 8.23 0.61
N THR A 48 -12.23 8.08 -0.49
CA THR A 48 -12.48 6.78 -1.11
C THR A 48 -11.86 6.77 -2.49
N GLU A 49 -11.08 5.73 -2.79
CA GLU A 49 -10.42 5.53 -4.09
C GLU A 49 -10.89 4.24 -4.77
N ASP A 50 -10.96 4.26 -6.10
CA ASP A 50 -11.19 3.05 -6.89
C ASP A 50 -9.87 2.28 -7.02
N ALA A 51 -9.91 0.99 -6.73
CA ALA A 51 -8.79 0.07 -6.79
C ALA A 51 -9.20 -1.23 -7.49
N ASN A 52 -8.20 -1.94 -8.00
CA ASN A 52 -8.39 -3.23 -8.68
C ASN A 52 -7.32 -4.27 -8.33
N TYR A 53 -6.36 -3.90 -7.50
CA TYR A 53 -5.42 -4.79 -6.84
C TYR A 53 -4.90 -4.13 -5.56
N ILE A 54 -4.29 -4.93 -4.69
CA ILE A 54 -3.49 -4.44 -3.56
C ILE A 54 -2.05 -4.91 -3.74
N SER A 55 -1.09 -3.99 -3.66
CA SER A 55 0.32 -4.36 -3.60
C SER A 55 0.74 -4.58 -2.15
N LEU A 56 1.11 -5.82 -1.84
CA LEU A 56 1.53 -6.25 -0.51
C LEU A 56 3.04 -6.25 -0.40
N VAL A 57 3.51 -5.68 0.71
CA VAL A 57 4.87 -5.87 1.20
C VAL A 57 4.82 -7.08 2.13
N LEU A 58 5.77 -8.01 1.98
CA LEU A 58 5.79 -9.19 2.83
C LEU A 58 5.97 -8.79 4.30
N GLY A 59 4.98 -9.16 5.11
CA GLY A 59 5.04 -9.01 6.56
C GLY A 59 6.02 -10.01 7.20
N GLN A 60 6.18 -9.88 8.52
CA GLN A 60 7.15 -10.64 9.31
C GLN A 60 6.97 -12.15 9.16
N ASN A 61 5.71 -12.61 9.08
CA ASN A 61 5.38 -14.03 9.02
C ASN A 61 5.36 -14.60 7.60
N ALA A 62 5.69 -13.79 6.59
CA ALA A 62 5.61 -14.15 5.18
C ALA A 62 4.29 -14.86 4.82
N SER A 63 3.16 -14.34 5.32
CA SER A 63 1.82 -14.85 5.00
C SER A 63 0.97 -13.77 4.35
N VAL A 64 0.00 -14.18 3.53
CA VAL A 64 -0.94 -13.25 2.87
C VAL A 64 -1.76 -12.49 3.92
N SER A 65 -2.28 -13.19 4.93
CA SER A 65 -3.09 -12.60 5.98
C SER A 65 -2.33 -11.56 6.79
N ASP A 66 -1.09 -11.88 7.20
CA ASP A 66 -0.18 -10.96 7.91
C ASP A 66 0.16 -9.73 7.06
N SER A 67 0.50 -9.94 5.79
CA SER A 67 0.85 -8.85 4.87
C SER A 67 -0.35 -7.93 4.58
N LEU A 68 -1.55 -8.49 4.47
CA LEU A 68 -2.77 -7.71 4.26
C LEU A 68 -3.20 -6.97 5.53
N GLN A 69 -3.09 -7.60 6.70
CA GLN A 69 -3.32 -6.95 7.99
C GLN A 69 -2.34 -5.79 8.19
N GLN A 70 -1.06 -5.98 7.85
CA GLN A 70 -0.05 -4.92 7.86
C GLN A 70 -0.41 -3.79 6.89
N TYR A 71 -0.90 -4.10 5.68
CA TYR A 71 -1.33 -3.08 4.71
C TYR A 71 -2.45 -2.19 5.25
N MET A 72 -3.41 -2.79 5.98
CA MET A 72 -4.57 -2.12 6.57
C MET A 72 -4.26 -1.44 7.92
N SER A 73 -3.14 -1.79 8.55
CA SER A 73 -2.74 -1.20 9.83
C SER A 73 -2.29 0.26 9.66
N PRO A 74 -2.46 1.11 10.70
CA PRO A 74 -2.01 2.49 10.64
C PRO A 74 -0.52 2.60 10.27
N SER A 75 -0.22 3.45 9.29
CA SER A 75 1.14 3.71 8.81
C SER A 75 1.45 5.20 8.82
N SER A 76 2.67 5.58 9.16
CA SER A 76 3.10 6.97 9.13
C SER A 76 3.43 7.42 7.70
N VAL A 77 2.94 8.59 7.29
CA VAL A 77 3.25 9.22 6.01
C VAL A 77 3.67 10.68 6.22
N ASP A 78 4.52 11.18 5.32
CA ASP A 78 4.82 12.60 5.22
C ASP A 78 3.65 13.33 4.57
N CYS A 79 3.08 14.31 5.26
CA CYS A 79 1.97 15.12 4.78
C CYS A 79 1.90 16.43 5.55
N MET A 80 1.68 17.55 4.85
CA MET A 80 1.47 18.86 5.47
C MET A 80 -0.01 19.04 5.84
N CYS A 81 -0.29 19.21 7.12
CA CYS A 81 -1.65 19.44 7.61
C CYS A 81 -2.12 20.85 7.26
N CYS A 82 -3.32 20.99 6.69
CA CYS A 82 -3.90 22.28 6.35
C CYS A 82 -4.32 23.14 7.57
N ASN A 83 -4.43 22.54 8.76
CA ASN A 83 -4.85 23.25 9.97
C ASN A 83 -3.66 23.73 10.83
N CYS A 84 -2.59 22.94 10.93
CA CYS A 84 -1.49 23.21 11.87
C CYS A 84 -0.09 23.13 11.25
N ASN A 85 0.03 22.94 9.93
CA ASN A 85 1.31 22.75 9.22
C ASN A 85 2.18 21.58 9.73
N GLY A 86 1.62 20.66 10.52
CA GLY A 86 2.30 19.44 10.94
C GLY A 86 2.69 18.59 9.73
N THR A 87 3.86 17.94 9.77
CA THR A 87 4.49 17.28 8.60
C THR A 87 4.28 15.77 8.55
N LYS A 88 3.59 15.20 9.53
CA LYS A 88 3.33 13.77 9.65
C LYS A 88 1.83 13.49 9.82
N ALA A 89 1.37 12.41 9.20
CA ALA A 89 0.03 11.88 9.38
C ALA A 89 0.09 10.36 9.57
N SER A 90 -0.89 9.81 10.27
CA SER A 90 -1.19 8.38 10.27
C SER A 90 -2.22 8.10 9.16
N VAL A 91 -2.01 7.02 8.40
CA VAL A 91 -2.91 6.56 7.34
C VAL A 91 -3.33 5.14 7.61
N THR A 92 -4.63 4.90 7.62
CA THR A 92 -5.27 3.58 7.76
C THR A 92 -6.15 3.35 6.53
N GLN A 93 -6.20 2.11 6.05
CA GLN A 93 -6.99 1.75 4.87
C GLN A 93 -7.97 0.63 5.23
N ARG A 94 -9.15 0.65 4.62
CA ARG A 94 -10.22 -0.34 4.86
C ARG A 94 -11.03 -0.54 3.59
N PHE A 95 -11.55 -1.74 3.37
CA PHE A 95 -12.44 -2.00 2.23
C PHE A 95 -13.75 -1.23 2.40
N TYR A 96 -14.07 -0.35 1.44
CA TYR A 96 -15.39 0.27 1.34
C TYR A 96 -16.36 -0.61 0.54
N SER A 97 -15.84 -1.33 -0.45
CA SER A 97 -16.54 -2.43 -1.13
C SER A 97 -15.59 -3.60 -1.34
N PHE A 98 -16.16 -4.77 -1.63
CA PHE A 98 -15.38 -5.97 -1.98
C PHE A 98 -15.46 -6.25 -3.49
N PRO A 99 -14.34 -6.67 -4.11
CA PRO A 99 -14.36 -7.19 -5.47
C PRO A 99 -14.90 -8.63 -5.46
N ARG A 100 -15.32 -9.12 -6.62
CA ARG A 100 -15.60 -10.56 -6.78
C ARG A 100 -14.31 -11.37 -6.83
N VAL A 101 -13.24 -10.79 -7.37
CA VAL A 101 -11.90 -11.38 -7.46
C VAL A 101 -10.90 -10.39 -6.88
N LEU A 102 -10.32 -10.72 -5.72
CA LEU A 102 -9.28 -9.90 -5.10
C LEU A 102 -7.91 -10.23 -5.70
N VAL A 103 -7.29 -9.25 -6.35
CA VAL A 103 -5.93 -9.39 -6.90
C VAL A 103 -4.91 -8.85 -5.91
N LEU A 104 -3.96 -9.70 -5.49
CA LEU A 104 -2.88 -9.33 -4.58
C LEU A 104 -1.53 -9.44 -5.30
N LEU A 105 -0.82 -8.31 -5.42
CA LEU A 105 0.52 -8.26 -5.98
C LEU A 105 1.53 -8.31 -4.84
N VAL A 106 2.34 -9.37 -4.77
CA VAL A 106 3.33 -9.52 -3.70
C VAL A 106 4.67 -8.93 -4.14
N SER A 107 5.09 -7.86 -3.48
CA SER A 107 6.35 -7.17 -3.74
C SER A 107 7.53 -8.00 -3.22
N ARG A 108 8.06 -8.87 -4.08
CA ARG A 108 9.25 -9.71 -3.80
C ARG A 108 10.57 -9.06 -4.21
N PHE A 109 10.53 -7.85 -4.72
CA PHE A 109 11.71 -7.08 -5.09
C PHE A 109 11.70 -5.83 -4.23
N ASP A 110 12.79 -5.61 -3.51
CA ASP A 110 13.06 -4.34 -2.85
C ASP A 110 13.92 -3.50 -3.77
N MET A 111 13.68 -2.20 -3.84
CA MET A 111 14.50 -1.28 -4.62
C MET A 111 15.93 -1.18 -4.09
N LEU A 112 16.15 -1.59 -2.83
CA LEU A 112 17.48 -1.61 -2.19
C LEU A 112 18.25 -2.91 -2.44
N SER A 113 17.59 -3.96 -2.94
CA SER A 113 18.23 -5.25 -3.18
C SER A 113 17.97 -5.71 -4.62
N ASP A 114 19.03 -5.99 -5.37
CA ASP A 114 18.91 -6.60 -6.71
C ASP A 114 18.51 -8.09 -6.66
N CYS A 115 17.98 -8.55 -5.52
CA CYS A 115 17.62 -9.92 -5.24
C CYS A 115 16.11 -10.07 -5.03
N LYS A 116 15.53 -11.09 -5.66
CA LYS A 116 14.16 -11.51 -5.38
C LYS A 116 14.10 -12.21 -4.02
N LEU A 117 13.19 -11.78 -3.15
CA LEU A 117 12.85 -12.47 -1.91
C LEU A 117 12.34 -13.89 -2.22
N ARG A 118 13.10 -14.91 -1.80
CA ARG A 118 12.83 -16.34 -2.07
C ARG A 118 12.09 -17.06 -0.94
N ASN A 119 11.84 -16.40 0.18
CA ASN A 119 11.08 -16.98 1.28
C ASN A 119 9.68 -17.43 0.83
N ARG A 120 9.24 -18.57 1.36
CA ARG A 120 7.92 -19.14 1.08
C ARG A 120 6.84 -18.16 1.57
N LEU A 121 5.86 -17.89 0.72
CA LEU A 121 4.65 -17.18 1.12
C LEU A 121 3.61 -18.21 1.59
N ARG A 122 3.11 -18.05 2.81
CA ARG A 122 2.00 -18.84 3.35
C ARG A 122 0.68 -18.23 2.86
N ILE A 123 -0.14 -19.03 2.21
CA ILE A 123 -1.46 -18.67 1.70
C ILE A 123 -2.45 -19.56 2.43
N THR A 124 -3.39 -18.95 3.16
CA THR A 124 -4.47 -19.67 3.83
C THR A 124 -5.57 -20.02 2.81
N GLU A 125 -6.29 -21.11 3.04
CA GLU A 125 -7.42 -21.51 2.18
C GLU A 125 -8.55 -20.47 2.25
N GLU A 126 -8.78 -19.93 3.44
CA GLU A 126 -9.76 -18.87 3.70
C GLU A 126 -9.09 -17.60 4.21
N LEU A 127 -9.62 -16.46 3.80
CA LEU A 127 -9.17 -15.13 4.21
C LEU A 127 -10.38 -14.32 4.69
N THR A 128 -10.41 -13.98 5.98
CA THR A 128 -11.46 -13.13 6.55
C THR A 128 -11.14 -11.66 6.31
N LEU A 129 -12.07 -10.92 5.73
CA LEU A 129 -11.94 -9.49 5.44
C LEU A 129 -13.09 -8.70 6.08
N SER A 130 -12.80 -7.50 6.56
CA SER A 130 -13.80 -6.58 7.14
C SER A 130 -13.97 -5.33 6.26
N SER A 131 -15.19 -4.79 6.20
CA SER A 131 -15.53 -3.56 5.50
C SER A 131 -16.11 -2.51 6.45
N VAL A 132 -16.03 -1.24 6.07
CA VAL A 132 -16.55 -0.09 6.83
C VAL A 132 -18.07 0.09 6.69
N LYS A 133 -18.75 -0.62 5.77
CA LYS A 133 -20.21 -0.48 5.59
C LYS A 133 -20.97 -0.93 6.85
N GLY A 134 -21.27 0.05 7.71
CA GLY A 134 -22.01 -0.06 8.96
C GLY A 134 -22.45 1.28 9.57
N GLU A 135 -21.90 2.43 9.18
CA GLU A 135 -22.34 3.75 9.68
C GLU A 135 -22.39 4.78 8.55
N ILE A 136 -23.60 5.27 8.22
CA ILE A 136 -23.76 6.49 7.42
C ILE A 136 -23.31 7.65 8.33
N ARG A 137 -22.07 8.10 8.17
CA ARG A 137 -21.67 9.41 8.68
C ARG A 137 -22.04 10.44 7.64
N GLU A 138 -23.16 11.13 7.85
CA GLU A 138 -23.50 12.35 7.12
C GLU A 138 -22.35 13.35 7.31
N GLN A 139 -21.57 13.60 6.26
CA GLN A 139 -20.71 14.77 6.25
C GLN A 139 -21.59 15.99 5.97
N PRO A 140 -21.49 17.08 6.75
CA PRO A 140 -22.09 18.34 6.36
C PRO A 140 -21.36 18.86 5.11
N GLU A 141 -22.09 18.97 4.00
CA GLU A 141 -21.71 19.79 2.85
C GLU A 141 -21.56 21.24 3.33
N SER A 142 -20.33 21.74 3.43
CA SER A 142 -20.09 23.18 3.48
C SER A 142 -18.81 23.55 2.72
N ASP A 143 -19.06 24.27 1.64
CA ASP A 143 -18.21 25.14 0.84
C ASP A 143 -17.11 24.59 -0.10
N ASN A 144 -17.45 24.77 -1.38
CA ASN A 144 -16.58 24.80 -2.54
C ASN A 144 -15.46 25.85 -2.39
N GLN A 145 -14.27 25.40 -2.01
CA GLN A 145 -13.05 25.96 -2.56
C GLN A 145 -12.05 24.84 -2.85
N ARG A 146 -11.87 24.56 -4.14
CA ARG A 146 -10.85 23.69 -4.72
C ARG A 146 -9.45 24.27 -4.43
N PRO A 147 -8.59 23.68 -3.58
CA PRO A 147 -7.18 24.02 -3.59
C PRO A 147 -6.51 23.09 -4.60
N ALA A 148 -6.19 23.64 -5.77
CA ALA A 148 -5.32 22.99 -6.73
C ALA A 148 -3.90 22.88 -6.15
N SER A 149 -3.60 21.86 -5.33
CA SER A 149 -2.20 21.50 -5.01
C SER A 149 -1.95 20.15 -4.31
N CYS A 150 -2.96 19.36 -3.93
CA CYS A 150 -2.74 18.07 -3.25
C CYS A 150 -2.98 16.85 -4.15
N GLN A 151 -2.34 16.79 -5.31
CA GLN A 151 -2.17 15.54 -6.05
C GLN A 151 -0.83 14.88 -5.67
N SER A 152 -0.66 14.53 -4.40
CA SER A 152 0.35 13.53 -4.05
C SER A 152 -0.30 12.16 -4.25
N PHE A 153 -0.15 11.61 -5.45
CA PHE A 153 -0.30 10.18 -5.70
C PHE A 153 0.56 9.42 -4.68
N LEU A 154 -0.04 8.91 -3.61
CA LEU A 154 0.62 7.95 -2.73
C LEU A 154 0.61 6.59 -3.41
N LYS A 155 1.45 6.42 -4.44
CA LYS A 155 2.11 5.14 -4.59
C LYS A 155 2.97 4.99 -3.33
N ARG A 156 2.58 4.10 -2.41
CA ARG A 156 3.48 3.59 -1.36
C ARG A 156 4.70 2.97 -2.06
N ILE A 157 5.66 3.79 -2.44
CA ILE A 157 7.05 3.39 -2.58
C ILE A 157 7.58 3.54 -1.16
N LEU A 158 7.73 2.41 -0.47
CA LEU A 158 8.43 2.34 0.80
C LEU A 158 9.78 3.05 0.64
N LYS A 159 9.92 4.25 1.22
CA LYS A 159 11.21 4.87 1.44
C LYS A 159 11.64 4.54 2.86
N THR A 160 12.19 3.35 3.07
CA THR A 160 13.00 3.07 4.26
C THR A 160 14.38 3.68 4.02
N LYS A 161 14.59 4.91 4.48
CA LYS A 161 15.94 5.42 4.72
C LYS A 161 16.41 4.84 6.05
N THR A 162 17.12 3.72 6.00
CA THR A 162 17.92 3.27 7.15
C THR A 162 19.39 3.46 6.78
N LYS A 163 19.98 4.52 7.32
CA LYS A 163 21.42 4.77 7.28
C LYS A 163 22.04 3.89 8.37
N VAL A 164 22.65 2.77 8.00
CA VAL A 164 23.49 1.98 8.90
C VAL A 164 24.94 2.18 8.47
N ALA A 165 25.72 2.84 9.32
CA ALA A 165 27.16 2.99 9.17
C ALA A 165 27.85 1.65 9.53
N PRO A 166 28.97 1.28 8.89
CA PRO A 166 29.65 0.03 9.18
C PRO A 166 30.35 0.11 10.54
N GLN A 167 30.01 -0.81 11.44
CA GLN A 167 30.76 -1.10 12.66
C GLN A 167 31.82 -2.15 12.30
N ILE A 168 33.09 -1.75 12.32
CA ILE A 168 34.26 -2.62 12.18
C ILE A 168 34.53 -3.23 13.57
N PRO A 169 34.53 -4.56 13.77
CA PRO A 169 35.00 -5.15 15.02
C PRO A 169 36.53 -5.22 14.99
N ASN A 170 37.13 -4.59 16.00
CA ASN A 170 38.57 -4.60 16.24
C ASN A 170 38.85 -5.68 17.28
N ASP A 171 39.18 -6.91 16.86
CA ASP A 171 39.66 -7.95 17.76
C ASP A 171 41.16 -8.16 17.59
N LYS A 172 41.88 -7.76 18.65
CA LYS A 172 43.24 -8.18 18.98
C LYS A 172 43.21 -9.66 19.38
N ALA A 173 44.13 -10.46 18.84
CA ALA A 173 45.02 -11.34 19.63
C ALA A 173 45.77 -12.31 18.70
N GLU A 174 47.09 -12.08 18.62
CA GLU A 174 48.17 -13.07 18.64
C GLU A 174 47.84 -14.54 18.32
N SER A 175 48.45 -15.09 17.26
CA SER A 175 49.50 -16.10 17.43
C SER A 175 50.26 -16.38 16.12
N LYS A 176 51.53 -16.72 16.33
CA LYS A 176 52.61 -17.14 15.42
C LYS A 176 52.11 -18.11 14.33
N GLN A 177 52.68 -18.19 13.13
CA GLN A 177 54.06 -18.61 12.82
C GLN A 177 54.09 -18.80 11.29
N ILE A 178 55.16 -18.41 10.57
CA ILE A 178 55.72 -19.09 9.38
C ILE A 178 57.01 -18.32 8.99
N MET A 179 58.14 -19.01 9.14
CA MET A 179 59.40 -18.77 8.42
C MET A 179 59.48 -19.84 7.34
N THR A 180 59.84 -19.47 6.11
CA THR A 180 60.62 -20.31 5.19
C THR A 180 61.24 -19.42 4.12
N ASP A 181 62.57 -19.48 4.08
CA ASP A 181 63.59 -18.99 3.13
C ASP A 181 63.65 -17.49 2.77
#